data_AF-A0A285MDK8-F1
#
_entry.id   AF-A0A285MDK8-F1
#
_cell.length_a   1.000
_cell.length_b   1.000
_cell.length_c   1.000
_cell.angle_alpha   90.00
_cell.angle_beta   90.00
_cell.angle_gamma   90.00
#
_symmetry.space_group_name_H-M   'P 1'
#
loop_
_entity.id
_entity.type
_entity.pdbx_description
1 polymer ?
#
loop_
_entity_poly.entity_id
_entity_poly.type
_entity_poly.pdbx_seq_one_letter_code
_entity_poly.pdbx_strand_id
1 'polypeptide(L)'
;MTLQDAINTVNGIDGDTHLTGQLYQDIFGPVFSSLQTCLDKVADFEALEASGVSAALQNITDTIAPQLANEQAKLTELVADINLAKDQLLTIQQGGISATNVGIPDGSGVEAETLDAAILELSQALGAAAAAIADRYTKEAADNLFLSQEAAADQYLDFANAQALTEAQKGQAQANIGLGGGWNWIINGDFTVNRRGGTRNPGIGVYGYDRWKGHADGLEQMIESLPAGDYTLTWTGGGTGTIGGVTAASPIYVTGLSGGQTSVVVPSDAARVSVCKGDCRAMTYDYDCRSYQAEVELCRRYYEKLTVFFIGNVVSNGFVGSHVTYPTKKRVIPAVSVMSVLESQNIGAINFGPITDASLRVYTNVPSDGDSYYSAIVELDAEI
;
A
#
# COMPACT_ATOMS: atom_id res chain seq x y z
N MET A 1 34.13 22.32 -9.33
CA MET A 1 33.36 23.41 -8.69
C MET A 1 32.17 22.75 -8.04
N THR A 2 32.22 22.59 -6.71
CA THR A 2 31.11 22.08 -5.92
C THR A 2 29.96 23.12 -5.94
N LEU A 3 28.73 22.73 -5.60
CA LEU A 3 27.64 23.69 -5.48
C LEU A 3 27.96 24.76 -4.41
N GLN A 4 28.68 24.37 -3.36
CA GLN A 4 29.18 25.29 -2.34
C GLN A 4 30.14 26.33 -2.94
N ASP A 5 30.99 25.93 -3.89
CA ASP A 5 31.85 26.87 -4.62
C ASP A 5 31.03 27.86 -5.46
N ALA A 6 29.91 27.41 -6.06
CA ALA A 6 29.01 28.28 -6.82
C ALA A 6 28.26 29.28 -5.93
N ILE A 7 27.75 28.84 -4.77
CA ILE A 7 27.11 29.69 -3.76
C ILE A 7 28.10 30.72 -3.22
N ASN A 8 29.32 30.30 -2.90
CA ASN A 8 30.36 31.19 -2.39
C ASN A 8 30.81 32.22 -3.45
N THR A 9 30.82 31.83 -4.73
CA THR A 9 31.12 32.75 -5.84
C THR A 9 30.03 33.81 -6.01
N VAL A 10 28.76 33.43 -5.86
CA VAL A 10 27.62 34.36 -5.91
C VAL A 10 27.61 35.30 -4.71
N ASN A 11 27.90 34.80 -3.51
CA ASN A 11 27.95 35.59 -2.28
C ASN A 11 29.16 36.56 -2.22
N GLY A 12 30.19 36.33 -3.03
CA GLY A 12 31.33 37.25 -3.19
C GLY A 12 31.06 38.46 -4.09
N ILE A 13 29.87 38.57 -4.67
CA ILE A 13 29.45 39.72 -5.48
C ILE A 13 28.81 40.76 -4.55
N ASP A 14 29.64 41.58 -3.90
CA ASP A 14 29.21 42.76 -3.13
C ASP A 14 30.17 43.92 -3.49
N GLY A 15 29.74 45.14 -3.78
CA GLY A 15 28.43 45.72 -3.78
C GLY A 15 28.51 47.09 -4.44
N ASP A 16 27.41 47.56 -5.05
CA ASP A 16 27.17 49.00 -5.19
C ASP A 16 25.72 49.38 -5.55
N THR A 17 24.76 48.44 -5.48
CA THR A 17 23.35 48.75 -5.71
C THR A 17 22.51 48.20 -4.58
N HIS A 18 22.15 49.07 -3.64
CA HIS A 18 21.24 48.80 -2.51
C HIS A 18 19.82 48.30 -2.90
N LEU A 19 19.57 48.05 -4.17
CA LEU A 19 18.29 47.56 -4.71
C LEU A 19 18.31 46.07 -5.13
N THR A 20 19.42 45.34 -4.98
CA THR A 20 19.53 43.98 -5.53
C THR A 20 19.67 42.87 -4.49
N GLY A 21 20.11 43.13 -3.26
CA GLY A 21 20.31 42.08 -2.24
C GLY A 21 19.01 41.45 -1.72
N GLN A 22 18.04 42.29 -1.31
CA GLN A 22 16.77 41.80 -0.76
C GLN A 22 15.92 41.11 -1.85
N LEU A 23 15.82 41.72 -3.03
CA LEU A 23 15.08 41.13 -4.16
C LEU A 23 15.69 39.79 -4.58
N TYR A 24 17.02 39.65 -4.54
CA TYR A 24 17.69 38.40 -4.82
C TYR A 24 17.38 37.33 -3.77
N GLN A 25 17.40 37.69 -2.48
CA GLN A 25 17.01 36.78 -1.41
C GLN A 25 15.53 36.38 -1.49
N ASP A 26 14.64 37.32 -1.80
CA ASP A 26 13.21 37.05 -1.90
C ASP A 26 12.87 36.14 -3.10
N ILE A 27 13.59 36.29 -4.22
CA ILE A 27 13.37 35.47 -5.44
C ILE A 27 14.09 34.13 -5.34
N PHE A 28 15.38 34.14 -5.00
CA PHE A 28 16.24 32.95 -5.09
C PHE A 28 16.43 32.23 -3.77
N GLY A 29 16.18 32.87 -2.63
CA GLY A 29 16.28 32.25 -1.30
C GLY A 29 15.44 30.98 -1.16
N PRO A 30 14.15 30.98 -1.55
CA PRO A 30 13.33 29.76 -1.53
C PRO A 30 13.88 28.64 -2.44
N VAL A 31 14.46 29.00 -3.58
CA VAL A 31 15.07 28.05 -4.53
C VAL A 31 16.33 27.43 -3.92
N PHE A 32 17.21 28.23 -3.31
CA PHE A 32 18.41 27.72 -2.64
C PHE A 32 18.06 26.85 -1.43
N SER A 33 17.06 27.23 -0.64
CA SER A 33 16.58 26.43 0.49
C SER A 33 16.03 25.08 0.02
N SER A 34 15.24 25.07 -1.06
CA SER A 34 14.72 23.84 -1.66
C SER A 34 15.84 22.95 -2.21
N LEU A 35 16.85 23.56 -2.85
CA LEU A 35 18.00 22.83 -3.38
C LEU A 35 18.85 22.22 -2.26
N GLN A 36 19.06 22.94 -1.15
CA GLN A 36 19.75 22.42 0.02
C GLN A 36 18.98 21.25 0.65
N THR A 37 17.66 21.37 0.80
CA THR A 37 16.81 20.26 1.28
C THR A 37 16.90 19.04 0.36
N CYS A 38 17.00 19.25 -0.96
CA CYS A 38 17.18 18.14 -1.90
C CYS A 38 18.54 17.47 -1.72
N LEU A 39 19.61 18.24 -1.48
CA LEU A 39 20.95 17.71 -1.22
C LEU A 39 21.00 16.91 0.09
N ASP A 40 20.36 17.42 1.14
CA ASP A 40 20.31 16.73 2.43
C ASP A 40 19.60 15.37 2.29
N LYS A 41 18.52 15.31 1.50
CA LYS A 41 17.82 14.04 1.19
C LYS A 41 18.66 13.06 0.37
N VAL A 42 19.52 13.55 -0.53
CA VAL A 42 20.45 12.68 -1.28
C VAL A 42 21.48 12.08 -0.32
N ALA A 43 22.02 12.88 0.59
CA ALA A 43 22.96 12.40 1.61
C ALA A 43 22.31 11.37 2.56
N ASP A 44 21.05 11.58 2.96
CA ASP A 44 20.28 10.60 3.75
C ASP A 44 20.09 9.29 2.99
N PHE A 45 19.81 9.35 1.69
CA PHE A 45 19.67 8.16 0.84
C PHE A 45 21.00 7.39 0.70
N GLU A 46 22.11 8.09 0.46
CA GLU A 46 23.45 7.49 0.41
C GLU A 46 23.83 6.84 1.75
N ALA A 47 23.47 7.46 2.88
CA ALA A 47 23.68 6.88 4.21
C ALA A 47 22.84 5.62 4.45
N LEU A 48 21.60 5.59 3.94
CA LEU A 48 20.74 4.41 4.00
C LEU A 48 21.29 3.27 3.14
N GLU A 49 21.77 3.57 1.94
CA GLU A 49 22.44 2.58 1.07
C GLU A 49 23.69 2.03 1.74
N ALA A 50 24.55 2.89 2.31
CA ALA A 50 25.75 2.47 3.02
C ALA A 50 25.42 1.59 4.24
N SER A 51 24.37 1.93 5.00
CA SER A 51 23.92 1.14 6.15
C SER A 51 23.36 -0.23 5.72
N GLY A 52 22.54 -0.26 4.66
CA GLY A 52 21.99 -1.50 4.11
C GLY A 52 23.06 -2.43 3.57
N VAL A 53 24.03 -1.90 2.82
CA VAL A 53 25.18 -2.66 2.31
C VAL A 53 26.04 -3.19 3.46
N SER A 54 26.31 -2.37 4.48
CA SER A 54 27.11 -2.80 5.64
C SER A 54 26.42 -3.91 6.44
N ALA A 55 25.09 -3.83 6.64
CA ALA A 55 24.33 -4.85 7.34
C ALA A 55 24.30 -6.18 6.56
N ALA A 56 24.13 -6.12 5.23
CA ALA A 56 24.20 -7.30 4.37
C ALA A 56 25.59 -7.96 4.40
N LEU A 57 26.67 -7.15 4.35
CA LEU A 57 28.04 -7.65 4.42
C LEU A 57 28.33 -8.31 5.78
N GLN A 58 27.83 -7.72 6.86
CA GLN A 58 27.97 -8.26 8.21
C GLN A 58 27.24 -9.60 8.35
N ASN A 59 26.02 -9.72 7.83
CA ASN A 59 25.27 -10.98 7.84
C ASN A 59 26.01 -12.11 7.07
N ILE A 60 26.53 -11.80 5.88
CA ILE A 60 27.36 -12.74 5.11
C ILE A 60 28.58 -13.20 5.92
N THR A 61 29.24 -12.26 6.60
CA THR A 61 30.43 -12.54 7.40
C THR A 61 30.11 -13.40 8.63
N ASP A 62 29.03 -13.10 9.33
CA ASP A 62 28.69 -13.75 10.60
C ASP A 62 27.99 -15.11 10.41
N THR A 63 27.28 -15.28 9.30
CA THR A 63 26.43 -16.48 9.09
C THR A 63 27.03 -17.43 8.06
N ILE A 64 27.42 -16.92 6.88
CA ILE A 64 27.80 -17.76 5.75
C ILE A 64 29.25 -18.24 5.88
N ALA A 65 30.17 -17.37 6.32
CA ALA A 65 31.59 -17.74 6.43
C ALA A 65 31.84 -18.90 7.43
N PRO A 66 31.22 -18.95 8.62
CA PRO A 66 31.37 -20.08 9.53
C PRO A 66 30.76 -21.39 8.99
N GLN A 67 29.63 -21.31 8.28
CA GLN A 67 29.02 -22.48 7.64
C GLN A 67 29.95 -23.08 6.58
N LEU A 68 30.54 -22.24 5.72
CA LEU A 68 31.49 -22.69 4.71
C LEU A 68 32.74 -23.32 5.35
N ALA A 69 33.25 -22.75 6.43
CA ALA A 69 34.39 -23.32 7.17
C ALA A 69 34.06 -24.69 7.78
N ASN A 70 32.85 -24.87 8.33
CA ASN A 70 32.40 -26.15 8.88
C ASN A 70 32.29 -27.23 7.78
N GLU A 71 31.70 -26.89 6.63
CA GLU A 71 31.59 -27.83 5.51
C GLU A 71 32.96 -28.19 4.91
N GLN A 72 33.91 -27.25 4.87
CA GLN A 72 35.30 -27.56 4.49
C GLN A 72 35.99 -28.52 5.47
N ALA A 73 35.72 -28.40 6.77
CA ALA A 73 36.25 -29.31 7.78
C ALA A 73 35.67 -30.73 7.61
N LYS A 74 34.35 -30.87 7.42
CA LYS A 74 33.68 -32.16 7.15
C LYS A 74 34.23 -32.84 5.91
N LEU A 75 34.43 -32.09 4.82
CA LEU A 75 35.00 -32.62 3.58
C LEU A 75 36.44 -33.13 3.78
N THR A 76 37.23 -32.42 4.59
CA THR A 76 38.61 -32.82 4.91
C THR A 76 38.64 -34.13 5.69
N GLU A 77 37.75 -34.30 6.67
CA GLU A 77 37.61 -35.55 7.43
C GLU A 77 37.19 -36.71 6.53
N LEU A 78 36.20 -36.51 5.66
CA LEU A 78 35.75 -37.53 4.71
C LEU A 78 36.86 -37.99 3.76
N VAL A 79 37.69 -37.07 3.27
CA VAL A 79 38.84 -37.40 2.42
C VAL A 79 39.88 -38.22 3.20
N ALA A 80 40.09 -37.93 4.48
CA ALA A 80 40.98 -38.72 5.33
C ALA A 80 40.46 -40.16 5.51
N ASP A 81 39.17 -40.33 5.78
CA ASP A 81 38.52 -41.64 5.92
C ASP A 81 38.61 -42.47 4.63
N ILE A 82 38.36 -41.83 3.48
CA ILE A 82 38.48 -42.48 2.16
C ILE A 82 39.90 -42.97 1.93
N ASN A 83 40.91 -42.17 2.26
CA ASN A 83 42.31 -42.56 2.10
C ASN A 83 42.68 -43.71 3.05
N LEU A 84 42.22 -43.69 4.30
CA LEU A 84 42.43 -44.80 5.24
C LEU A 84 41.81 -46.10 4.71
N ALA A 85 40.57 -46.06 4.22
CA ALA A 85 39.90 -47.22 3.64
C ALA A 85 40.65 -47.76 2.40
N LYS A 86 41.14 -46.85 1.56
CA LYS A 86 41.95 -47.20 0.39
C LYS A 86 43.26 -47.89 0.78
N ASP A 87 43.95 -47.41 1.80
CA ASP A 87 45.20 -48.00 2.29
C ASP A 87 44.97 -49.38 2.91
N GLN A 88 43.87 -49.56 3.64
CA GLN A 88 43.44 -50.86 4.15
C GLN A 88 43.16 -51.86 3.02
N LEU A 89 42.44 -51.43 1.98
CA LEU A 89 42.19 -52.25 0.78
C LEU A 89 43.49 -52.64 0.06
N LEU A 90 44.42 -51.69 -0.09
CA LEU A 90 45.70 -51.95 -0.74
C LEU A 90 46.54 -52.96 0.06
N THR A 91 46.52 -52.86 1.39
CA THR A 91 47.20 -53.82 2.29
C THR A 91 46.63 -55.24 2.13
N ILE A 92 45.31 -55.36 1.97
CA ILE A 92 44.64 -56.64 1.69
C ILE A 92 45.08 -57.18 0.31
N GLN A 93 45.05 -56.33 -0.73
CA GLN A 93 45.41 -56.73 -2.11
C GLN A 93 46.87 -57.17 -2.25
N GLN A 94 47.80 -56.56 -1.52
CA GLN A 94 49.22 -56.88 -1.57
C GLN A 94 49.61 -58.15 -0.80
N GLY A 95 48.63 -58.95 -0.34
CA GLY A 95 48.86 -60.26 0.26
C GLY A 95 49.19 -60.24 1.75
N GLY A 96 48.82 -59.17 2.45
CA GLY A 96 49.10 -58.97 3.88
C GLY A 96 48.18 -59.69 4.86
N ILE A 97 47.21 -60.51 4.40
CA ILE A 97 46.53 -61.45 5.29
C ILE A 97 47.34 -62.75 5.27
N SER A 98 48.41 -62.81 6.08
CA SER A 98 48.91 -64.11 6.50
C SER A 98 47.75 -64.81 7.21
N ALA A 99 47.32 -65.97 6.71
CA ALA A 99 46.23 -66.80 7.24
C ALA A 99 46.29 -67.01 8.77
N THR A 100 47.49 -66.81 9.35
CA THR A 100 47.78 -66.89 10.78
C THR A 100 46.98 -65.92 11.65
N ASN A 101 46.65 -64.70 11.20
CA ASN A 101 45.95 -63.71 12.04
C ASN A 101 44.42 -63.86 12.05
N VAL A 102 43.85 -64.66 11.14
CA VAL A 102 42.41 -64.96 11.08
C VAL A 102 42.12 -66.38 11.60
N GLY A 103 43.13 -67.07 12.13
CA GLY A 103 42.97 -68.43 12.66
C GLY A 103 42.63 -69.47 11.60
N ILE A 104 42.96 -69.23 10.33
CA ILE A 104 42.71 -70.19 9.25
C ILE A 104 43.92 -71.11 9.15
N PRO A 105 43.77 -72.42 9.46
CA PRO A 105 44.87 -73.37 9.40
C PRO A 105 45.39 -73.51 7.97
N ASP A 106 46.69 -73.25 7.81
CA ASP A 106 47.45 -73.38 6.58
C ASP A 106 47.31 -74.82 6.03
N GLY A 107 46.73 -74.96 4.85
CA GLY A 107 46.53 -76.24 4.16
C GLY A 107 45.08 -76.71 4.02
N SER A 108 44.08 -75.97 4.48
CA SER A 108 42.68 -76.20 4.07
C SER A 108 42.35 -75.26 2.92
N GLY A 109 41.93 -75.83 1.78
CA GLY A 109 41.48 -75.06 0.63
C GLY A 109 40.37 -74.12 1.04
N VAL A 110 40.72 -72.87 1.34
CA VAL A 110 39.75 -71.78 1.43
C VAL A 110 39.22 -71.65 0.02
N GLU A 111 38.12 -72.35 -0.24
CA GLU A 111 37.45 -72.33 -1.52
C GLU A 111 37.12 -70.88 -1.84
N ALA A 112 37.34 -70.47 -3.09
CA ALA A 112 37.16 -69.10 -3.57
C ALA A 112 35.85 -68.45 -3.10
N GLU A 113 34.84 -69.28 -2.83
CA GLU A 113 33.54 -68.94 -2.25
C GLU A 113 33.64 -68.14 -0.92
N THR A 114 34.65 -68.39 -0.07
CA THR A 114 34.80 -67.69 1.21
C THR A 114 35.34 -66.26 1.02
N LEU A 115 36.19 -66.06 0.01
CA LEU A 115 36.71 -64.75 -0.36
C LEU A 115 35.64 -63.91 -1.07
N ASP A 116 34.87 -64.53 -1.96
CA ASP A 116 33.76 -63.87 -2.65
C ASP A 116 32.67 -63.42 -1.65
N ALA A 117 32.39 -64.24 -0.63
CA ALA A 117 31.48 -63.86 0.45
C ALA A 117 31.99 -62.64 1.25
N ALA A 118 33.28 -62.59 1.58
CA ALA A 118 33.87 -61.45 2.29
C ALA A 118 33.89 -60.17 1.44
N ILE A 119 34.15 -60.28 0.13
CA ILE A 119 34.09 -59.15 -0.81
C ILE A 119 32.66 -58.63 -0.91
N LEU A 120 31.67 -59.52 -0.99
CA LEU A 120 30.26 -59.15 -1.05
C LEU A 120 29.82 -58.44 0.24
N GLU A 121 30.19 -58.95 1.41
CA GLU A 121 29.88 -58.32 2.70
C GLU A 121 30.52 -56.93 2.82
N LEU A 122 31.78 -56.78 2.40
CA LEU A 122 32.47 -55.49 2.39
C LEU A 122 31.82 -54.49 1.41
N SER A 123 31.42 -54.96 0.22
CA SER A 123 30.72 -54.13 -0.77
C SER A 123 29.35 -53.66 -0.25
N GLN A 124 28.61 -54.52 0.44
CA GLN A 124 27.35 -54.17 1.08
C GLN A 124 27.55 -53.16 2.22
N ALA A 125 28.57 -53.37 3.07
CA ALA A 125 28.91 -52.45 4.15
C ALA A 125 29.27 -51.06 3.62
N LEU A 126 30.05 -50.99 2.53
CA LEU A 126 30.40 -49.72 1.87
C LEU A 126 29.17 -49.03 1.25
N GLY A 127 28.29 -49.80 0.61
CA GLY A 127 27.02 -49.27 0.07
C GLY A 127 26.11 -48.71 1.16
N ALA A 128 25.99 -49.41 2.29
CA ALA A 128 25.21 -48.96 3.44
C ALA A 128 25.80 -47.68 4.08
N ALA A 129 27.13 -47.61 4.22
CA ALA A 129 27.82 -46.43 4.72
C ALA A 129 27.61 -45.21 3.80
N ALA A 130 27.74 -45.38 2.48
CA ALA A 130 27.51 -44.32 1.50
C ALA A 130 26.05 -43.82 1.54
N ALA A 131 25.07 -44.71 1.67
CA ALA A 131 23.66 -44.35 1.79
C ALA A 131 23.39 -43.57 3.10
N ALA A 132 23.97 -44.01 4.22
CA ALA A 132 23.83 -43.32 5.51
C ALA A 132 24.47 -41.92 5.51
N ILE A 133 25.59 -41.74 4.79
CA ILE A 133 26.22 -40.43 4.59
C ILE A 133 25.30 -39.53 3.75
N ALA A 134 24.79 -40.03 2.62
CA ALA A 134 23.89 -39.28 1.76
C ALA A 134 22.63 -38.80 2.51
N ASP A 135 22.02 -39.69 3.32
CA ASP A 135 20.83 -39.37 4.10
C ASP A 135 21.08 -38.27 5.15
N ARG A 136 22.21 -38.33 5.87
CA ARG A 136 22.61 -37.28 6.82
C ARG A 136 22.79 -35.93 6.13
N TYR A 137 23.48 -35.88 5.00
CA TYR A 137 23.68 -34.62 4.26
C TYR A 137 22.37 -34.03 3.75
N THR A 138 21.44 -34.86 3.24
CA THR A 138 20.12 -34.35 2.81
C THR A 138 19.29 -33.81 3.96
N LYS A 139 19.36 -34.45 5.14
CA LYS A 139 18.59 -34.03 6.31
C LYS A 139 19.15 -32.76 6.96
N GLU A 140 20.47 -32.69 7.15
CA GLU A 140 21.12 -31.49 7.70
C GLU A 140 20.97 -30.28 6.77
N ALA A 141 21.07 -30.48 5.44
CA ALA A 141 20.85 -29.38 4.48
C ALA A 141 19.41 -28.85 4.52
N ALA A 142 18.41 -29.74 4.68
CA ALA A 142 17.01 -29.34 4.81
C ALA A 142 16.75 -28.59 6.12
N ASP A 143 17.28 -29.08 7.24
CA ASP A 143 17.10 -28.45 8.56
C ASP A 143 17.79 -27.08 8.63
N ASN A 144 19.00 -26.93 8.05
CA ASN A 144 19.71 -25.65 7.99
C ASN A 144 19.03 -24.64 7.05
N LEU A 145 18.46 -25.10 5.93
CA LEU A 145 17.68 -24.25 5.05
C LEU A 145 16.41 -23.72 5.75
N PHE A 146 15.73 -24.58 6.50
CA PHE A 146 14.52 -24.21 7.24
C PHE A 146 14.81 -23.18 8.35
N LEU A 147 15.85 -23.40 9.17
CA LEU A 147 16.25 -22.47 10.23
C LEU A 147 16.69 -21.10 9.67
N SER A 148 17.37 -21.08 8.52
CA SER A 148 17.76 -19.82 7.86
C SER A 148 16.56 -19.03 7.35
N GLN A 149 15.49 -19.70 6.92
CA GLN A 149 14.28 -19.05 6.42
C GLN A 149 13.43 -18.51 7.57
N GLU A 150 13.34 -19.22 8.71
CA GLU A 150 12.61 -18.77 9.89
C GLU A 150 13.30 -17.54 10.53
N ALA A 151 14.63 -17.58 10.70
CA ALA A 151 15.39 -16.45 11.20
C ALA A 151 15.36 -15.24 10.24
N ALA A 152 15.40 -15.47 8.92
CA ALA A 152 15.25 -14.40 7.94
C ALA A 152 13.83 -13.83 7.94
N ALA A 153 12.79 -14.66 8.12
CA ALA A 153 11.41 -14.21 8.21
C ALA A 153 11.18 -13.33 9.45
N ASP A 154 11.75 -13.70 10.61
CA ASP A 154 11.68 -12.90 11.83
C ASP A 154 12.45 -11.57 11.69
N GLN A 155 13.60 -11.57 11.00
CA GLN A 155 14.40 -10.36 10.78
C GLN A 155 13.80 -9.41 9.73
N TYR A 156 13.00 -9.93 8.78
CA TYR A 156 12.34 -9.12 7.75
C TYR A 156 10.99 -8.53 8.21
N LEU A 157 10.46 -8.98 9.35
CA LEU A 157 9.14 -8.59 9.86
C LEU A 157 9.17 -7.95 11.26
N ASP A 158 10.30 -7.40 11.72
CA ASP A 158 10.30 -6.51 12.88
C ASP A 158 9.78 -5.08 12.53
N PHE A 159 8.62 -5.03 11.87
CA PHE A 159 7.83 -3.81 11.73
C PHE A 159 7.37 -3.28 13.10
N ALA A 160 7.39 -4.11 14.13
CA ALA A 160 7.03 -3.73 15.49
C ALA A 160 8.01 -2.69 16.05
N ASN A 161 9.33 -2.86 15.84
CA ASN A 161 10.32 -1.88 16.26
C ASN A 161 10.53 -0.74 15.25
N ALA A 162 10.28 -0.96 13.95
CA ALA A 162 10.35 0.10 12.93
C ALA A 162 9.21 1.14 13.00
N GLN A 163 8.21 0.97 13.88
CA GLN A 163 7.05 1.87 14.00
C GLN A 163 6.90 2.54 15.37
N ALA A 164 7.98 2.73 16.12
CA ALA A 164 7.97 3.68 17.24
C ALA A 164 7.99 5.15 16.74
N LEU A 165 7.23 5.47 15.70
CA LEU A 165 6.94 6.84 15.32
C LEU A 165 6.10 7.46 16.44
N THR A 166 6.52 8.63 16.91
CA THR A 166 5.66 9.48 17.73
C THR A 166 4.36 9.78 16.97
N GLU A 167 3.27 10.09 17.68
CA GLU A 167 2.00 10.44 17.03
C GLU A 167 2.16 11.59 16.01
N ALA A 168 3.09 12.53 16.28
CA ALA A 168 3.45 13.59 15.33
C ALA A 168 4.11 13.05 14.06
N GLN A 169 5.05 12.10 14.18
CA GLN A 169 5.69 11.47 13.03
C GLN A 169 4.74 10.55 12.26
N LYS A 170 3.81 9.87 12.92
CA LYS A 170 2.73 9.12 12.26
C LYS A 170 1.85 10.06 11.43
N GLY A 171 1.46 11.21 12.01
CA GLY A 171 0.73 12.25 11.31
C GLY A 171 1.50 12.78 10.09
N GLN A 172 2.80 13.05 10.23
CA GLN A 172 3.64 13.50 9.12
C GLN A 172 3.83 12.43 8.05
N ALA A 173 4.00 11.17 8.43
CA ALA A 173 4.12 10.05 7.48
C ALA A 173 2.81 9.87 6.69
N GLN A 174 1.65 9.94 7.37
CA GLN A 174 0.32 9.92 6.75
C GLN A 174 0.09 11.10 5.80
N ALA A 175 0.54 12.30 6.18
CA ALA A 175 0.52 13.48 5.32
C ALA A 175 1.43 13.28 4.08
N ASN A 176 2.65 12.76 4.27
CA ASN A 176 3.64 12.57 3.20
C ASN A 176 3.21 11.51 2.16
N ILE A 177 2.49 10.46 2.57
CA ILE A 177 1.96 9.44 1.66
C ILE A 177 0.65 9.87 0.97
N GLY A 178 0.18 11.10 1.19
CA GLY A 178 -1.07 11.58 0.61
C GLY A 178 -2.32 10.87 1.15
N LEU A 179 -2.21 10.18 2.28
CA LEU A 179 -3.34 9.67 3.07
C LEU A 179 -3.80 10.69 4.14
N GLY A 180 -3.38 11.96 4.00
CA GLY A 180 -3.73 13.14 4.83
C GLY A 180 -5.22 13.52 4.81
N GLY A 181 -6.07 12.56 5.14
CA GLY A 181 -7.52 12.71 5.18
C GLY A 181 -8.17 12.22 6.45
N GLY A 182 -7.37 11.74 7.40
CA GLY A 182 -7.86 11.16 8.65
C GLY A 182 -8.40 12.19 9.63
N TRP A 183 -8.01 13.46 9.50
CA TRP A 183 -8.35 14.50 10.47
C TRP A 183 -9.52 15.38 10.04
N ASN A 184 -9.68 15.64 8.74
CA ASN A 184 -10.73 16.50 8.22
C ASN A 184 -12.04 15.73 7.97
N TRP A 185 -13.07 16.02 8.76
CA TRP A 185 -14.40 15.41 8.64
C TRP A 185 -15.25 16.00 7.51
N ILE A 186 -14.87 17.16 6.96
CA ILE A 186 -15.55 17.79 5.82
C ILE A 186 -15.09 17.13 4.52
N ILE A 187 -16.03 16.71 3.70
CA ILE A 187 -15.80 16.19 2.34
C ILE A 187 -15.82 17.36 1.34
N ASN A 188 -14.91 17.38 0.37
CA ASN A 188 -14.87 18.38 -0.69
C ASN A 188 -14.81 19.83 -0.15
N GLY A 189 -14.06 20.05 0.94
CA GLY A 189 -13.97 21.36 1.61
C GLY A 189 -13.24 22.45 0.82
N ASP A 190 -12.49 22.07 -0.22
CA ASP A 190 -11.86 22.98 -1.17
C ASP A 190 -12.73 23.28 -2.40
N PHE A 191 -13.91 22.65 -2.50
CA PHE A 191 -14.87 22.82 -3.59
C PHE A 191 -14.27 22.46 -4.97
N THR A 192 -13.44 21.41 -5.05
CA THR A 192 -12.85 20.97 -6.33
C THR A 192 -13.67 19.89 -7.05
N VAL A 193 -14.53 19.16 -6.35
CA VAL A 193 -15.39 18.12 -6.93
C VAL A 193 -16.77 18.70 -7.25
N ASN A 194 -17.15 18.70 -8.53
CA ASN A 194 -18.47 19.12 -9.01
C ASN A 194 -18.96 18.20 -10.15
N ARG A 195 -19.33 16.98 -9.81
CA ARG A 195 -19.87 15.99 -10.74
C ARG A 195 -21.33 16.26 -11.10
N ARG A 196 -22.07 16.88 -10.19
CA ARG A 196 -23.45 17.28 -10.44
C ARG A 196 -23.53 18.31 -11.58
N GLY A 197 -22.50 19.15 -11.69
CA GLY A 197 -22.51 20.31 -12.59
C GLY A 197 -23.32 21.46 -12.01
N GLY A 198 -23.44 21.50 -10.68
CA GLY A 198 -24.14 22.55 -9.95
C GLY A 198 -23.30 23.82 -9.83
N THR A 199 -23.91 24.88 -9.29
CA THR A 199 -23.21 26.12 -8.94
C THR A 199 -22.68 26.05 -7.51
N ARG A 200 -21.60 26.79 -7.21
CA ARG A 200 -21.05 26.86 -5.84
C ARG A 200 -22.05 27.43 -4.82
N ASN A 201 -22.87 28.40 -5.23
CA ASN A 201 -23.88 29.05 -4.41
C ASN A 201 -25.29 28.67 -4.89
N PRO A 202 -25.73 27.42 -4.67
CA PRO A 202 -27.07 26.99 -5.04
C PRO A 202 -28.13 27.65 -4.13
N GLY A 203 -29.41 27.54 -4.52
CA GLY A 203 -30.51 27.97 -3.66
C GLY A 203 -30.58 27.20 -2.34
N ILE A 204 -31.30 27.72 -1.36
CA ILE A 204 -31.47 27.08 -0.04
C ILE A 204 -32.06 25.68 -0.20
N GLY A 205 -31.40 24.67 0.39
CA GLY A 205 -31.78 23.26 0.32
C GLY A 205 -31.43 22.57 -0.99
N VAL A 206 -30.83 23.28 -1.97
CA VAL A 206 -30.42 22.71 -3.25
C VAL A 206 -28.94 22.35 -3.20
N TYR A 207 -28.59 21.16 -3.67
CA TYR A 207 -27.20 20.72 -3.79
C TYR A 207 -26.51 21.38 -4.98
N GLY A 208 -25.32 21.92 -4.73
CA GLY A 208 -24.46 22.57 -5.71
C GLY A 208 -23.28 21.66 -6.05
N TYR A 209 -22.11 22.00 -5.54
CA TYR A 209 -20.93 21.14 -5.60
C TYR A 209 -21.15 19.92 -4.69
N ASP A 210 -20.52 18.78 -5.00
CA ASP A 210 -20.78 17.52 -4.31
C ASP A 210 -20.66 17.68 -2.79
N ARG A 211 -21.68 17.20 -2.04
CA ARG A 211 -21.85 17.30 -0.58
C ARG A 211 -22.28 18.65 -0.01
N TRP A 212 -22.31 19.71 -0.81
CA TRP A 212 -22.65 21.06 -0.35
C TRP A 212 -24.03 21.48 -0.85
N LYS A 213 -24.91 21.83 0.09
CA LYS A 213 -26.22 22.42 -0.20
C LYS A 213 -26.26 23.89 0.20
N GLY A 214 -27.11 24.67 -0.46
CA GLY A 214 -27.34 26.05 -0.08
C GLY A 214 -28.04 26.13 1.27
N HIS A 215 -27.66 27.11 2.08
CA HIS A 215 -28.25 27.42 3.38
C HIS A 215 -28.57 28.92 3.44
N ALA A 216 -29.48 29.32 4.32
CA ALA A 216 -29.85 30.74 4.48
C ALA A 216 -28.63 31.63 4.79
N ASP A 217 -27.65 31.06 5.51
CA ASP A 217 -26.42 31.74 5.94
C ASP A 217 -25.18 31.37 5.09
N GLY A 218 -25.36 30.66 3.97
CA GLY A 218 -24.25 30.30 3.07
C GLY A 218 -24.34 28.88 2.51
N LEU A 219 -23.36 28.05 2.82
CA LEU A 219 -23.24 26.67 2.37
C LEU A 219 -23.27 25.73 3.57
N GLU A 220 -23.97 24.62 3.44
CA GLU A 220 -24.11 23.62 4.49
C GLU A 220 -23.62 22.25 4.01
N GLN A 221 -22.89 21.57 4.90
CA GLN A 221 -22.62 20.15 4.79
C GLN A 221 -23.09 19.43 6.06
N MET A 222 -23.74 18.28 5.87
CA MET A 222 -24.09 17.38 6.96
C MET A 222 -22.97 16.34 7.13
N ILE A 223 -22.26 16.39 8.25
CA ILE A 223 -21.32 15.34 8.64
C ILE A 223 -22.11 14.22 9.32
N GLU A 224 -21.89 13.00 8.85
CA GLU A 224 -22.56 11.83 9.39
C GLU A 224 -21.74 11.13 10.46
N SER A 225 -22.42 10.68 11.51
CA SER A 225 -21.82 9.83 12.56
C SER A 225 -20.55 10.44 13.16
N LEU A 226 -20.50 11.77 13.30
CA LEU A 226 -19.38 12.45 13.94
C LEU A 226 -19.29 11.94 15.38
N PRO A 227 -18.14 11.43 15.87
CA PRO A 227 -18.04 10.99 17.26
C PRO A 227 -18.28 12.15 18.23
N ALA A 228 -18.79 11.87 19.44
CA ALA A 228 -18.84 12.90 20.48
C ALA A 228 -17.42 13.39 20.85
N GLY A 229 -17.28 14.66 21.19
CA GLY A 229 -15.99 15.24 21.60
C GLY A 229 -15.84 16.72 21.28
N ASP A 230 -14.61 17.20 21.40
CA ASP A 230 -14.24 18.58 21.07
C ASP A 230 -13.84 18.67 19.60
N TYR A 231 -14.18 19.78 18.94
CA TYR A 231 -13.92 19.99 17.52
C TYR A 231 -13.58 21.43 17.20
N THR A 232 -12.79 21.63 16.15
CA THR A 232 -12.53 22.94 15.56
C THR A 232 -13.04 22.97 14.12
N LEU A 233 -13.90 23.93 13.79
CA LEU A 233 -14.27 24.28 12.42
C LEU A 233 -13.40 25.44 11.94
N THR A 234 -12.76 25.28 10.79
CA THR A 234 -11.95 26.31 10.13
C THR A 234 -12.37 26.47 8.67
N TRP A 235 -12.16 27.67 8.15
CA TRP A 235 -12.22 27.98 6.71
C TRP A 235 -11.39 29.23 6.42
N THR A 236 -11.06 29.41 5.14
CA THR A 236 -10.54 30.66 4.58
C THR A 236 -11.67 31.45 3.92
N GLY A 237 -11.60 32.78 4.00
CA GLY A 237 -12.66 33.68 3.56
C GLY A 237 -13.18 34.53 4.72
N GLY A 238 -14.14 35.42 4.44
CA GLY A 238 -14.77 36.25 5.47
C GLY A 238 -15.92 35.53 6.18
N GLY A 239 -16.76 36.30 6.86
CA GLY A 239 -18.07 35.87 7.39
C GLY A 239 -18.04 35.02 8.66
N THR A 240 -19.19 34.42 8.97
CA THR A 240 -19.40 33.56 10.14
C THR A 240 -19.90 32.19 9.72
N GLY A 241 -19.42 31.14 10.38
CA GLY A 241 -19.89 29.77 10.23
C GLY A 241 -20.59 29.28 11.49
N THR A 242 -21.21 28.10 11.40
CA THR A 242 -21.92 27.45 12.50
C THR A 242 -21.56 25.98 12.59
N ILE A 243 -21.24 25.50 13.80
CA ILE A 243 -21.10 24.08 14.13
C ILE A 243 -21.61 23.85 15.56
N GLY A 244 -22.42 22.81 15.77
CA GLY A 244 -22.95 22.50 17.11
C GLY A 244 -23.81 23.61 17.72
N GLY A 245 -24.44 24.45 16.89
CA GLY A 245 -25.21 25.61 17.32
C GLY A 245 -24.38 26.83 17.72
N VAL A 246 -23.06 26.76 17.64
CA VAL A 246 -22.16 27.90 17.89
C VAL A 246 -21.86 28.61 16.57
N THR A 247 -22.19 29.91 16.50
CA THR A 247 -21.92 30.76 15.34
C THR A 247 -20.85 31.79 15.65
N ALA A 248 -19.76 31.80 14.88
CA ALA A 248 -18.64 32.72 15.04
C ALA A 248 -17.82 32.85 13.74
N ALA A 249 -16.81 33.74 13.73
CA ALA A 249 -15.82 33.77 12.66
C ALA A 249 -14.82 32.60 12.80
N SER A 250 -14.15 32.23 11.70
CA SER A 250 -13.10 31.19 11.69
C SER A 250 -11.89 31.65 12.52
N PRO A 251 -11.29 30.78 13.36
CA PRO A 251 -11.70 29.40 13.67
C PRO A 251 -12.75 29.31 14.81
N ILE A 252 -13.65 28.33 14.75
CA ILE A 252 -14.64 28.03 15.81
C ILE A 252 -14.22 26.78 16.57
N TYR A 253 -13.94 26.91 17.88
CA TYR A 253 -13.68 25.76 18.76
C TYR A 253 -14.92 25.45 19.62
N VAL A 254 -15.42 24.23 19.54
CA VAL A 254 -16.59 23.75 20.29
C VAL A 254 -16.18 22.58 21.17
N THR A 255 -16.53 22.65 22.44
CA THR A 255 -16.29 21.58 23.41
C THR A 255 -17.56 20.75 23.63
N GLY A 256 -17.39 19.45 23.90
CA GLY A 256 -18.48 18.56 24.30
C GLY A 256 -19.59 18.40 23.25
N LEU A 257 -19.26 18.45 21.97
CA LEU A 257 -20.22 18.21 20.88
C LEU A 257 -20.78 16.79 21.03
N SER A 258 -22.10 16.63 20.98
CA SER A 258 -22.77 15.34 21.22
C SER A 258 -22.46 14.27 20.16
N GLY A 259 -21.90 14.68 19.02
CA GLY A 259 -21.70 13.81 17.86
C GLY A 259 -23.00 13.49 17.11
N GLY A 260 -22.98 12.47 16.26
CA GLY A 260 -24.08 12.07 15.38
C GLY A 260 -24.11 12.85 14.07
N GLN A 261 -25.32 13.12 13.57
CA GLN A 261 -25.49 14.01 12.41
C GLN A 261 -25.24 15.45 12.83
N THR A 262 -24.20 16.06 12.27
CA THR A 262 -23.77 17.41 12.62
C THR A 262 -23.84 18.30 11.39
N SER A 263 -24.69 19.31 11.43
CA SER A 263 -24.74 20.36 10.42
C SER A 263 -23.57 21.33 10.61
N VAL A 264 -22.86 21.59 9.52
CA VAL A 264 -21.79 22.59 9.42
C VAL A 264 -22.19 23.60 8.37
N VAL A 265 -22.32 24.85 8.77
CA VAL A 265 -22.66 25.97 7.88
C VAL A 265 -21.45 26.90 7.79
N VAL A 266 -21.11 27.33 6.58
CA VAL A 266 -20.05 28.31 6.32
C VAL A 266 -20.54 29.38 5.33
N PRO A 267 -19.91 30.57 5.30
CA PRO A 267 -20.23 31.60 4.31
C PRO A 267 -20.12 31.12 2.87
N SER A 268 -20.88 31.72 1.96
CA SER A 268 -20.91 31.31 0.54
C SER A 268 -19.58 31.46 -0.21
N ASP A 269 -18.69 32.32 0.27
CA ASP A 269 -17.35 32.54 -0.27
C ASP A 269 -16.27 31.70 0.43
N ALA A 270 -16.62 30.95 1.49
CA ALA A 270 -15.68 30.13 2.26
C ALA A 270 -14.96 29.10 1.39
N ALA A 271 -13.66 28.96 1.56
CA ALA A 271 -12.82 27.97 0.89
C ALA A 271 -11.99 27.20 1.92
N ARG A 272 -11.49 26.02 1.55
CA ARG A 272 -10.64 25.18 2.42
C ARG A 272 -11.29 24.89 3.78
N VAL A 273 -12.55 24.49 3.74
CA VAL A 273 -13.33 24.21 4.96
C VAL A 273 -12.83 22.91 5.59
N SER A 274 -12.58 22.94 6.90
CA SER A 274 -12.13 21.77 7.65
C SER A 274 -12.84 21.67 8.99
N VAL A 275 -13.15 20.44 9.39
CA VAL A 275 -13.55 20.11 10.75
C VAL A 275 -12.58 19.07 11.26
N CYS A 276 -11.86 19.38 12.33
CA CYS A 276 -10.89 18.49 12.95
C CYS A 276 -11.23 18.25 14.43
N LYS A 277 -10.86 17.08 14.93
CA LYS A 277 -11.09 16.68 16.32
C LYS A 277 -10.08 17.37 17.25
N GLY A 278 -10.56 17.94 18.35
CA GLY A 278 -9.78 18.69 19.33
C GLY A 278 -9.63 20.17 18.98
N ASP A 279 -8.70 20.83 19.68
CA ASP A 279 -8.34 22.23 19.45
C ASP A 279 -7.26 22.33 18.38
N CYS A 280 -7.65 22.66 17.15
CA CYS A 280 -6.74 22.80 16.01
C CYS A 280 -6.45 24.27 15.69
N ARG A 281 -6.82 25.22 16.55
CA ARG A 281 -6.66 26.66 16.26
C ARG A 281 -5.19 27.07 16.08
N ALA A 282 -4.27 26.27 16.60
CA ALA A 282 -2.83 26.48 16.46
C ALA A 282 -2.19 25.75 15.26
N MET A 283 -2.96 24.99 14.47
CA MET A 283 -2.41 24.31 13.29
C MET A 283 -2.10 25.31 12.18
N THR A 284 -0.86 25.30 11.71
CA THR A 284 -0.40 26.15 10.59
C THR A 284 -1.09 25.80 9.27
N TYR A 285 -1.53 24.55 9.11
CA TYR A 285 -2.32 24.08 7.98
C TYR A 285 -3.75 23.85 8.47
N ASP A 286 -4.58 24.87 8.29
CA ASP A 286 -6.00 24.89 8.66
C ASP A 286 -6.85 23.91 7.82
N TYR A 287 -6.31 23.44 6.70
CA TYR A 287 -6.94 22.50 5.79
C TYR A 287 -6.00 21.34 5.44
N ASP A 288 -6.29 20.17 5.99
CA ASP A 288 -5.66 18.90 5.59
C ASP A 288 -6.36 18.40 4.32
N CYS A 289 -5.73 18.64 3.17
CA CYS A 289 -6.30 18.28 1.87
C CYS A 289 -6.15 16.77 1.63
N ARG A 290 -7.28 16.11 1.35
CA ARG A 290 -7.24 14.77 0.75
C ARG A 290 -6.81 14.86 -0.71
N SER A 291 -6.26 13.76 -1.21
CA SER A 291 -6.02 13.64 -2.65
C SER A 291 -7.35 13.79 -3.41
N TYR A 292 -7.30 14.38 -4.60
CA TYR A 292 -8.49 14.56 -5.45
C TYR A 292 -9.24 13.24 -5.68
N GLN A 293 -8.52 12.13 -5.86
CA GLN A 293 -9.12 10.81 -6.02
C GLN A 293 -9.86 10.32 -4.76
N ALA A 294 -9.30 10.57 -3.57
CA ALA A 294 -9.97 10.22 -2.32
C ALA A 294 -11.24 11.06 -2.10
N GLU A 295 -11.20 12.36 -2.40
CA GLU A 295 -12.40 13.22 -2.36
C GLU A 295 -13.47 12.74 -3.36
N VAL A 296 -13.03 12.36 -4.56
CA VAL A 296 -13.87 11.75 -5.59
C VAL A 296 -14.57 10.49 -5.08
N GLU A 297 -13.86 9.58 -4.42
CA GLU A 297 -14.45 8.34 -3.90
C GLU A 297 -15.43 8.61 -2.76
N LEU A 298 -15.11 9.56 -1.89
CA LEU A 298 -16.02 9.98 -0.83
C LEU A 298 -17.29 10.61 -1.40
N CYS A 299 -17.18 11.49 -2.41
CA CYS A 299 -18.32 12.10 -3.08
C CYS A 299 -19.19 11.06 -3.82
N ARG A 300 -18.58 10.03 -4.44
CA ARG A 300 -19.30 8.95 -5.14
C ARG A 300 -20.29 8.20 -4.25
N ARG A 301 -20.08 8.17 -2.94
CA ARG A 301 -21.01 7.55 -1.99
C ARG A 301 -22.38 8.25 -1.95
N TYR A 302 -22.42 9.51 -2.38
CA TYR A 302 -23.56 10.41 -2.26
C TYR A 302 -24.15 10.78 -3.61
N TYR A 303 -23.31 11.02 -4.60
CA TYR A 303 -23.76 11.36 -5.94
C TYR A 303 -22.84 10.77 -7.00
N GLU A 304 -23.41 10.17 -8.04
CA GLU A 304 -22.64 9.70 -9.18
C GLU A 304 -23.47 9.66 -10.47
N LYS A 305 -22.82 9.94 -11.59
CA LYS A 305 -23.33 9.66 -12.93
C LYS A 305 -22.66 8.40 -13.46
N LEU A 306 -23.46 7.43 -13.90
CA LEU A 306 -22.97 6.21 -14.54
C LEU A 306 -23.41 6.15 -15.99
N THR A 307 -22.54 5.64 -16.86
CA THR A 307 -22.96 5.21 -18.20
C THR A 307 -23.36 3.75 -18.13
N VAL A 308 -24.59 3.45 -18.51
CA VAL A 308 -25.12 2.09 -18.59
C VAL A 308 -25.38 1.74 -20.03
N PHE A 309 -25.02 0.53 -20.43
CA PHE A 309 -25.25 0.06 -21.80
C PHE A 309 -25.65 -1.40 -21.82
N PHE A 310 -26.30 -1.79 -22.91
CA PHE A 310 -26.62 -3.16 -23.27
C PHE A 310 -26.47 -3.30 -24.78
N ILE A 311 -25.92 -4.42 -25.23
CA ILE A 311 -25.86 -4.79 -26.65
C ILE A 311 -26.16 -6.28 -26.73
N GLY A 312 -27.14 -6.67 -27.55
CA GLY A 312 -27.47 -8.07 -27.78
C GLY A 312 -28.43 -8.27 -28.95
N ASN A 313 -28.54 -9.50 -29.42
CA ASN A 313 -29.55 -9.90 -30.39
C ASN A 313 -30.66 -10.66 -29.65
N VAL A 314 -31.91 -10.27 -29.90
CA VAL A 314 -33.08 -10.83 -29.21
C VAL A 314 -33.94 -11.59 -30.22
N VAL A 315 -34.30 -12.82 -29.89
CA VAL A 315 -35.01 -13.74 -30.80
C VAL A 315 -36.52 -13.86 -30.50
N SER A 316 -37.00 -13.12 -29.51
CA SER A 316 -38.42 -13.03 -29.15
C SER A 316 -38.66 -11.81 -28.26
N ASN A 317 -39.82 -11.18 -28.38
CA ASN A 317 -40.26 -10.11 -27.48
C ASN A 317 -40.07 -10.49 -26.00
N GLY A 318 -39.45 -9.61 -25.22
CA GLY A 318 -39.15 -9.86 -23.81
C GLY A 318 -38.31 -8.76 -23.16
N PHE A 319 -37.80 -9.04 -21.96
CA PHE A 319 -36.97 -8.11 -21.21
C PHE A 319 -35.50 -8.47 -21.33
N VAL A 320 -34.69 -7.48 -21.71
CA VAL A 320 -33.23 -7.55 -21.62
C VAL A 320 -32.74 -6.56 -20.57
N GLY A 321 -31.59 -6.84 -19.97
CA GLY A 321 -31.04 -5.96 -18.95
C GLY A 321 -29.66 -6.37 -18.49
N SER A 322 -29.04 -5.49 -17.71
CA SER A 322 -27.73 -5.69 -17.12
C SER A 322 -27.76 -5.39 -15.62
N HIS A 323 -26.85 -6.02 -14.89
CA HIS A 323 -26.59 -5.69 -13.50
C HIS A 323 -25.41 -4.72 -13.45
N VAL A 324 -25.58 -3.61 -12.77
CA VAL A 324 -24.57 -2.55 -12.67
C VAL A 324 -24.15 -2.45 -11.22
N THR A 325 -22.92 -2.86 -10.93
CA THR A 325 -22.28 -2.67 -9.62
C THR A 325 -21.69 -1.28 -9.55
N TYR A 326 -21.91 -0.57 -8.45
CA TYR A 326 -21.34 0.75 -8.26
C TYR A 326 -19.84 0.65 -7.93
N PRO A 327 -19.00 1.59 -8.40
CA PRO A 327 -17.59 1.66 -7.99
C PRO A 327 -17.43 1.80 -6.48
N THR A 328 -18.35 2.55 -5.85
CA THR A 328 -18.36 2.80 -4.41
C THR A 328 -19.75 2.51 -3.86
N LYS A 329 -19.82 1.79 -2.73
CA LYS A 329 -21.06 1.57 -2.00
C LYS A 329 -21.68 2.92 -1.60
N LYS A 330 -22.96 3.12 -1.97
CA LYS A 330 -23.72 4.34 -1.67
C LYS A 330 -24.05 4.42 -0.19
N ARG A 331 -24.24 5.63 0.30
CA ARG A 331 -24.62 5.91 1.68
C ARG A 331 -25.96 5.28 2.04
N VAL A 332 -26.95 5.52 1.20
CA VAL A 332 -28.30 4.95 1.26
C VAL A 332 -28.65 4.39 -0.12
N ILE A 333 -29.76 3.66 -0.22
CA ILE A 333 -30.29 3.25 -1.53
C ILE A 333 -30.54 4.53 -2.35
N PRO A 334 -29.85 4.73 -3.49
CA PRO A 334 -29.94 5.96 -4.24
C PRO A 334 -31.29 6.07 -4.95
N ALA A 335 -31.78 7.29 -5.11
CA ALA A 335 -32.73 7.62 -6.15
C ALA A 335 -32.03 7.51 -7.51
N VAL A 336 -32.66 6.82 -8.46
CA VAL A 336 -32.09 6.58 -9.79
C VAL A 336 -32.96 7.22 -10.85
N SER A 337 -32.35 7.98 -11.75
CA SER A 337 -33.03 8.59 -12.89
C SER A 337 -32.19 8.48 -14.17
N VAL A 338 -32.86 8.43 -15.32
CA VAL A 338 -32.19 8.53 -16.63
C VAL A 338 -32.00 10.00 -16.93
N MET A 339 -30.75 10.45 -17.06
CA MET A 339 -30.43 11.82 -17.48
C MET A 339 -30.55 12.00 -18.98
N SER A 340 -29.98 11.05 -19.74
CA SER A 340 -30.00 11.07 -21.19
C SER A 340 -29.87 9.67 -21.77
N VAL A 341 -30.51 9.44 -22.90
CA VAL A 341 -30.27 8.26 -23.74
C VAL A 341 -29.36 8.73 -24.87
N LEU A 342 -28.15 8.16 -24.94
CA LEU A 342 -27.14 8.50 -25.93
C LEU A 342 -27.43 7.78 -27.25
N GLU A 343 -27.76 6.49 -27.16
CA GLU A 343 -28.06 5.63 -28.31
C GLU A 343 -29.12 4.60 -27.93
N SER A 344 -29.97 4.22 -28.88
CA SER A 344 -30.99 3.19 -28.69
C SER A 344 -31.44 2.58 -30.02
N GLN A 345 -31.57 1.26 -30.07
CA GLN A 345 -32.21 0.54 -31.16
C GLN A 345 -33.01 -0.64 -30.59
N ASN A 346 -34.23 -0.83 -31.10
CA ASN A 346 -35.10 -1.94 -30.75
C ASN A 346 -35.27 -2.15 -29.23
N ILE A 347 -35.44 -1.04 -28.50
CA ILE A 347 -35.68 -1.04 -27.06
C ILE A 347 -36.84 -0.11 -26.71
N GLY A 348 -37.58 -0.46 -25.66
CA GLY A 348 -38.59 0.37 -25.02
C GLY A 348 -37.99 1.28 -23.96
N ALA A 349 -38.82 1.74 -23.03
CA ALA A 349 -38.37 2.56 -21.90
C ALA A 349 -37.33 1.82 -21.05
N ILE A 350 -36.28 2.54 -20.64
CA ILE A 350 -35.30 2.05 -19.66
C ILE A 350 -35.97 2.05 -18.28
N ASN A 351 -36.00 0.89 -17.65
CA ASN A 351 -36.57 0.66 -16.33
C ASN A 351 -35.49 0.22 -15.35
N PHE A 352 -35.74 0.45 -14.07
CA PHE A 352 -34.86 0.04 -12.99
C PHE A 352 -35.52 -1.07 -12.17
N GLY A 353 -34.76 -2.13 -11.90
CA GLY A 353 -35.13 -3.26 -11.05
C GLY A 353 -34.64 -3.02 -9.63
N PRO A 354 -34.50 -4.06 -8.78
CA PRO A 354 -34.05 -3.88 -7.41
C PRO A 354 -32.83 -2.96 -7.33
N ILE A 355 -33.00 -1.85 -6.61
CA ILE A 355 -31.97 -0.84 -6.38
C ILE A 355 -31.47 -1.10 -4.96
N THR A 356 -30.17 -1.32 -4.82
CA THR A 356 -29.49 -1.49 -3.53
C THR A 356 -28.48 -0.36 -3.35
N ASP A 357 -27.80 -0.35 -2.22
CA ASP A 357 -26.69 0.56 -1.94
C ASP A 357 -25.38 0.16 -2.67
N ALA A 358 -25.31 -1.03 -3.27
CA ALA A 358 -24.11 -1.53 -3.96
C ALA A 358 -24.30 -1.74 -5.47
N SER A 359 -25.55 -1.87 -5.92
CA SER A 359 -25.86 -2.13 -7.33
C SER A 359 -27.30 -1.79 -7.69
N LEU A 360 -27.55 -1.75 -9.00
CA LEU A 360 -28.88 -1.70 -9.57
C LEU A 360 -29.01 -2.67 -10.74
N ARG A 361 -30.25 -3.02 -11.06
CA ARG A 361 -30.58 -3.70 -12.31
C ARG A 361 -31.17 -2.69 -13.29
N VAL A 362 -30.62 -2.57 -14.49
CA VAL A 362 -31.24 -1.84 -15.60
C VAL A 362 -31.89 -2.85 -16.54
N TYR A 363 -33.11 -2.61 -16.98
CA TYR A 363 -33.76 -3.46 -17.97
C TYR A 363 -34.69 -2.67 -18.89
N THR A 364 -34.95 -3.18 -20.07
CA THR A 364 -35.87 -2.60 -21.05
C THR A 364 -36.66 -3.70 -21.75
N ASN A 365 -37.83 -3.35 -22.27
CA ASN A 365 -38.62 -4.24 -23.12
C ASN A 365 -38.08 -4.19 -24.56
N VAL A 366 -38.01 -5.32 -25.25
CA VAL A 366 -37.56 -5.41 -26.64
C VAL A 366 -38.75 -5.76 -27.52
N PRO A 367 -39.26 -4.80 -28.33
CA PRO A 367 -40.56 -4.95 -28.99
C PRO A 367 -40.56 -5.93 -30.17
N SER A 368 -39.40 -6.23 -30.76
CA SER A 368 -39.26 -7.10 -31.93
C SER A 368 -37.95 -7.87 -31.93
N ASP A 369 -37.87 -8.90 -32.75
CA ASP A 369 -36.64 -9.68 -32.92
C ASP A 369 -35.56 -8.87 -33.65
N GLY A 370 -34.30 -9.10 -33.30
CA GLY A 370 -33.14 -8.48 -33.94
C GLY A 370 -32.18 -7.80 -32.96
N ASP A 371 -31.27 -7.00 -33.52
CA ASP A 371 -30.26 -6.28 -32.76
C ASP A 371 -30.91 -5.23 -31.88
N SER A 372 -30.58 -5.29 -30.59
CA SER A 372 -31.15 -4.50 -29.52
C SER A 372 -30.02 -3.92 -28.69
N TYR A 373 -29.95 -2.60 -28.61
CA TYR A 373 -28.93 -1.94 -27.81
C TYR A 373 -29.40 -0.62 -27.24
N TYR A 374 -28.76 -0.22 -26.14
CA TYR A 374 -28.88 1.13 -25.62
C TYR A 374 -27.60 1.56 -24.91
N SER A 375 -27.38 2.87 -24.86
CA SER A 375 -26.42 3.54 -23.99
C SER A 375 -27.10 4.75 -23.37
N ALA A 376 -27.04 4.88 -22.04
CA ALA A 376 -27.69 5.95 -21.31
C ALA A 376 -26.82 6.43 -20.15
N ILE A 377 -26.94 7.72 -19.81
CA ILE A 377 -26.38 8.29 -18.58
C ILE A 377 -27.47 8.23 -17.52
N VAL A 378 -27.18 7.56 -16.41
CA VAL A 378 -28.06 7.50 -15.24
C VAL A 378 -27.43 8.25 -14.07
N GLU A 379 -28.26 8.93 -13.32
CA GLU A 379 -27.90 9.62 -12.09
C GLU A 379 -28.27 8.75 -10.89
N LEU A 380 -27.34 8.64 -9.93
CA LEU A 380 -27.52 8.01 -8.63
C LEU A 380 -27.41 9.08 -7.56
N ASP A 381 -28.51 9.40 -6.89
CA ASP A 381 -28.55 10.39 -5.82
C ASP A 381 -28.89 9.74 -4.47
N ALA A 382 -27.92 9.73 -3.56
CA ALA A 382 -28.01 9.21 -2.19
C ALA A 382 -27.87 10.33 -1.14
N GLU A 383 -28.20 11.57 -1.49
CA GLU A 383 -28.13 12.74 -0.60
C GLU A 383 -29.43 13.08 0.15
N ILE A 384 -30.38 12.13 0.22
CA ILE A 384 -31.73 12.30 0.84
C ILE A 384 -31.71 13.04 2.18
#